data_AF-A0A2C1JZE6-F1
#
_entry.id   AF-A0A2C1JZE6-F1
#
_cell.length_a   1.000
_cell.length_b   1.000
_cell.length_c   1.000
_cell.angle_alpha   90.00
_cell.angle_beta   90.00
_cell.angle_gamma   90.00
#
_symmetry.space_group_name_H-M   'P 1'
#
loop_
_entity.id
_entity.type
_entity.pdbx_description
1 polymer ?
#
loop_
_entity_poly.entity_id
_entity_poly.type
_entity_poly.pdbx_seq_one_letter_code
_entity_poly.pdbx_strand_id
1 'polypeptide(L)' 'MSKKYPSFVKSEFFVDEPGNWHLKEGAPDEMKKELKEYVESLNTIQDEPGTIDSIHVPYPYGD' A
#
# COMPACT_ATOMS: atom_id res chain seq x y z
N MET A 1 2.40 7.75 13.69
CA MET A 1 2.64 8.41 12.40
C MET A 1 1.30 8.71 11.75
N SER A 2 1.00 9.96 11.41
CA SER A 2 -0.21 10.29 10.65
C SER A 2 -0.11 9.61 9.29
N LYS A 3 -0.89 8.53 9.06
CA LYS A 3 -0.98 7.88 7.75
C LYS A 3 -1.45 8.94 6.75
N LYS A 4 -0.53 9.45 5.93
CA LYS A 4 -0.85 10.40 4.87
C LYS A 4 -1.52 9.57 3.78
N TYR A 5 -2.85 9.54 3.80
CA TYR A 5 -3.60 8.86 2.78
C TYR A 5 -3.31 9.50 1.41
N PRO A 6 -3.13 8.68 0.37
CA PRO A 6 -3.00 9.17 -1.00
C PRO A 6 -4.19 10.06 -1.38
N SER A 7 -3.96 10.94 -2.34
CA SER A 7 -4.95 11.85 -2.91
C SER A 7 -6.11 11.07 -3.53
N PHE A 8 -5.82 9.94 -4.18
CA PHE A 8 -6.83 9.11 -4.83
C PHE A 8 -7.86 8.56 -3.84
N VAL A 9 -7.49 8.30 -2.57
CA VAL A 9 -8.41 7.73 -1.55
C VAL A 9 -9.56 8.69 -1.23
N LYS A 10 -9.37 10.00 -1.44
CA LYS A 10 -10.40 11.02 -1.23
C LYS A 10 -11.23 11.29 -2.48
N SER A 11 -10.93 10.63 -3.60
CA SER A 11 -11.62 10.85 -4.87
C SER A 11 -12.93 10.08 -4.95
N GLU A 12 -13.88 10.60 -5.70
CA GLU A 12 -15.19 9.98 -5.96
C GLU A 12 -15.09 8.72 -6.84
N PHE A 13 -13.93 8.57 -7.49
CA PHE A 13 -13.58 7.43 -8.33
C PHE A 13 -13.00 6.27 -7.52
N PHE A 14 -12.51 6.51 -6.31
CA PHE A 14 -11.94 5.44 -5.51
C PHE A 14 -13.02 4.56 -4.89
N VAL A 15 -12.78 3.26 -4.93
CA VAL A 15 -13.64 2.22 -4.38
C VAL A 15 -12.85 1.48 -3.30
N ASP A 16 -13.27 1.65 -2.06
CA ASP A 16 -12.62 1.09 -0.87
C ASP A 16 -13.07 -0.35 -0.57
N GLU A 17 -13.13 -1.20 -1.59
CA GLU A 17 -13.51 -2.60 -1.40
C GLU A 17 -12.38 -3.40 -0.72
N PRO A 18 -12.66 -4.10 0.40
CA PRO A 18 -11.65 -4.87 1.09
C PRO A 18 -11.06 -5.96 0.18
N GLY A 19 -9.77 -5.86 -0.12
CA GLY A 19 -9.07 -6.76 -1.03
C GLY A 19 -9.24 -6.47 -2.53
N ASN A 20 -10.02 -5.43 -2.89
CA ASN A 20 -10.26 -5.02 -4.27
C ASN A 20 -10.23 -3.49 -4.43
N TRP A 21 -9.22 -2.84 -3.85
CA TRP A 21 -9.03 -1.40 -4.04
C TRP A 21 -8.78 -1.08 -5.51
N HIS A 22 -9.72 -0.37 -6.12
CA HIS A 22 -9.66 0.03 -7.51
C HIS A 22 -10.27 1.41 -7.72
N LEU A 23 -10.08 1.95 -8.93
CA LEU A 23 -10.70 3.19 -9.38
C LEU A 23 -11.82 2.87 -10.37
N LYS A 24 -12.94 3.61 -10.28
CA LYS A 24 -14.07 3.52 -11.20
C LYS A 24 -13.65 3.81 -12.64
N GLU A 25 -14.40 3.25 -13.59
CA GLU A 25 -14.28 3.57 -15.01
C GLU A 25 -14.50 5.07 -15.23
N GLY A 26 -13.54 5.72 -15.88
CA GLY A 26 -13.52 7.18 -16.06
C GLY A 26 -12.60 7.95 -15.10
N ALA A 27 -11.90 7.27 -14.18
CA ALA A 27 -10.89 7.92 -13.35
C ALA A 27 -9.75 8.51 -14.21
N PRO A 28 -9.23 9.70 -13.85
CA PRO A 28 -8.11 10.31 -14.57
C PRO A 28 -6.85 9.45 -14.46
N ASP A 29 -6.05 9.41 -15.53
CA ASP A 29 -4.87 8.54 -15.61
C ASP A 29 -3.81 8.87 -14.55
N GLU A 30 -3.74 10.12 -14.09
CA GLU A 30 -2.89 10.51 -12.97
C GLU A 30 -3.25 9.77 -11.68
N MET A 31 -4.54 9.58 -11.38
CA MET A 31 -4.97 8.81 -10.19
C MET A 31 -4.66 7.32 -10.32
N LYS A 32 -4.81 6.76 -11.53
CA LYS A 32 -4.46 5.36 -11.79
C LYS A 32 -2.97 5.11 -11.54
N LYS A 33 -2.13 6.07 -11.95
CA LYS A 33 -0.70 6.04 -11.67
C LYS A 33 -0.42 6.12 -10.18
N GLU A 34 -1.06 7.05 -9.46
CA GLU A 34 -0.89 7.22 -8.00
C GLU A 34 -1.31 5.95 -7.23
N LEU A 35 -2.44 5.32 -7.58
CA LEU A 35 -2.88 4.05 -7.00
C LEU A 35 -1.82 2.96 -7.22
N LYS A 36 -1.32 2.84 -8.45
CA LYS A 36 -0.30 1.84 -8.79
C LYS A 36 0.98 2.04 -7.98
N GLU A 37 1.49 3.27 -7.94
CA GLU A 37 2.68 3.63 -7.17
C GLU A 37 2.48 3.37 -5.67
N TYR A 38 1.29 3.65 -5.14
CA TYR A 38 0.96 3.36 -3.74
C TYR A 38 0.95 1.86 -3.44
N VAL A 39 0.27 1.05 -4.25
CA VAL A 39 0.24 -0.41 -4.08
C VAL A 39 1.63 -1.01 -4.21
N GLU A 40 2.42 -0.53 -5.17
CA GLU A 40 3.82 -0.96 -5.36
C GLU A 40 4.68 -0.59 -4.15
N SER A 41 4.49 0.61 -3.58
CA SER A 41 5.19 1.03 -2.36
C SER A 41 4.84 0.18 -1.14
N LEU A 42 3.60 -0.33 -1.06
CA LEU A 42 3.18 -1.25 0.00
C LEU A 42 3.83 -2.62 -0.14
N ASN A 43 4.03 -3.10 -1.37
CA ASN A 43 4.73 -4.36 -1.64
C ASN A 43 6.23 -4.25 -1.32
N THR A 44 6.86 -3.10 -1.56
CA THR A 44 8.29 -2.89 -1.28
C THR A 44 8.65 -2.91 0.21
N ILE A 45 7.70 -2.70 1.14
CA ILE A 45 7.99 -2.67 2.59
C ILE A 45 8.28 -4.08 3.16
N GLN A 46 7.99 -5.16 2.43
CA GLN A 46 8.05 -6.54 2.96
C GLN A 46 9.27 -7.36 2.51
N ASP A 47 10.29 -6.75 1.89
CA ASP A 47 11.45 -7.50 1.37
C ASP A 47 12.56 -7.77 2.42
N GLU A 48 12.35 -7.40 3.68
CA GLU A 48 13.24 -7.84 4.77
C GLU A 48 12.74 -9.19 5.33
N PRO A 49 13.44 -10.32 5.06
CA PRO A 49 13.07 -11.60 5.63
C PRO A 49 13.15 -11.52 7.16
N GLY A 50 12.00 -11.67 7.84
CA GLY A 50 11.90 -11.60 9.30
C GLY A 50 11.01 -10.48 9.86
N THR A 51 10.41 -9.64 9.00
CA THR A 51 9.52 -8.55 9.44
C THR A 51 8.04 -8.91 9.21
N ILE A 52 7.36 -9.34 10.28
CA ILE A 52 5.88 -9.40 10.37
C ILE A 52 5.46 -8.33 11.38
N ASP A 53 4.51 -7.47 11.03
CA ASP A 53 3.94 -6.44 11.93
C ASP A 53 4.96 -5.51 12.62
N SER A 54 6.01 -5.08 11.91
CA SER A 54 7.10 -4.25 12.47
C SER A 54 7.86 -4.89 13.64
N ILE A 55 7.67 -6.18 13.90
CA ILE A 55 8.46 -6.95 14.85
C ILE A 55 9.63 -7.53 14.07
N HIS A 56 10.80 -6.93 14.26
CA HIS A 56 12.06 -7.44 13.72
C HIS A 56 12.54 -8.60 14.60
N VAL A 57 12.39 -9.84 14.12
CA VAL A 57 12.91 -11.03 14.80
C VAL A 57 14.29 -11.34 14.21
N PRO A 58 15.41 -11.11 14.94
CA PRO A 58 16.73 -11.40 14.40
C PRO A 58 16.91 -12.91 14.18
N TYR A 59 17.37 -13.30 12.98
CA TYR A 59 17.78 -14.66 12.63
C TYR A 59 19.25 -14.67 12.15
N PRO A 60 20.07 -15.70 12.47
CA PRO A 60 19.74 -16.89 13.27
C PRO A 60 19.45 -16.54 14.73
N TYR A 61 18.59 -17.34 15.37
CA TYR A 61 18.40 -17.31 16.81
C TYR A 61 19.78 -17.41 17.47
N GLY A 62 20.26 -16.33 18.09
CA GLY A 62 21.57 -16.34 18.76
C GLY A 62 21.56 -17.27 19.98
N ASP A 63 22.69 -17.95 20.20
CA ASP A 63 23.00 -18.90 21.29
C ASP A 63 22.77 -18.33 22.69
#